data_AF-A0A9E0A3W5-F1
#
_entry.id   AF-A0A9E0A3W5-F1
#
_cell.length_a   1.000
_cell.length_b   1.000
_cell.length_c   1.000
_cell.angle_alpha   90.00
_cell.angle_beta   90.00
_cell.angle_gamma   90.00
#
_symmetry.space_group_name_H-M   'P 1'
#
loop_
_entity.id
_entity.type
_entity.pdbx_description
1 polymer ?
#
loop_
_entity_poly.entity_id
_entity_poly.type
_entity_poly.pdbx_seq_one_letter_code
_entity_poly.pdbx_strand_id
1 'polypeptide(L)' 'IKHLKAYWPMLGIQNTRLAIHFGADDIDGTIDDTTKIYSMAGAEEQKPVMTVNRLTQLVREAGKIPAERDSLYNIIKVYS' A
#
# COMPACT_ATOMS: atom_id res chain seq x y z
N ILE A 1 -15.21 -2.44 -13.24
CA ILE A 1 -14.26 -2.45 -12.11
C ILE A 1 -14.37 -1.10 -11.43
N LYS A 2 -14.61 -1.04 -10.10
CA LYS A 2 -14.73 0.24 -9.37
C LYS A 2 -13.42 0.69 -8.72
N HIS A 3 -12.59 -0.26 -8.30
CA HIS A 3 -11.31 -0.02 -7.62
C HIS A 3 -10.22 -0.87 -8.25
N LEU A 4 -9.02 -0.30 -8.34
CA LEU A 4 -7.82 -0.99 -8.83
C LEU A 4 -6.82 -1.10 -7.69
N LYS A 5 -6.53 -2.34 -7.30
CA LYS A 5 -5.67 -2.65 -6.18
C LYS A 5 -4.20 -2.73 -6.60
N ALA A 6 -3.34 -2.02 -5.87
CA ALA A 6 -1.89 -2.13 -5.91
C ALA A 6 -1.39 -2.87 -4.67
N TYR A 7 -1.07 -4.16 -4.82
CA TYR A 7 -0.53 -4.96 -3.73
C TYR A 7 0.98 -4.71 -3.58
N TRP A 8 1.32 -3.82 -2.65
CA TRP A 8 2.68 -3.27 -2.54
C TRP A 8 3.76 -4.31 -2.17
N PRO A 9 3.49 -5.39 -1.39
CA PRO A 9 4.52 -6.39 -1.09
C PRO A 9 5.03 -7.13 -2.33
N MET A 10 4.18 -7.31 -3.34
CA MET A 10 4.57 -7.95 -4.60
C MET A 10 5.13 -6.94 -5.62
N LEU A 11 4.53 -5.74 -5.67
CA LEU A 11 4.95 -4.72 -6.62
C LEU A 11 6.26 -4.03 -6.21
N GLY A 12 6.53 -3.94 -4.92
CA GLY A 12 7.52 -3.03 -4.37
C GLY A 12 7.06 -1.57 -4.42
N ILE A 13 7.81 -0.69 -3.75
CA ILE A 13 7.39 0.71 -3.55
C ILE A 13 7.37 1.52 -4.84
N GLN A 14 8.37 1.34 -5.72
CA GLN A 14 8.46 2.12 -6.94
C GLN A 14 7.31 1.81 -7.90
N ASN A 15 6.98 0.53 -8.07
CA ASN A 15 5.85 0.14 -8.91
C ASN A 15 4.50 0.51 -8.28
N THR A 16 4.39 0.50 -6.95
CA THR A 16 3.18 0.98 -6.25
C THR A 16 2.95 2.47 -6.52
N ARG A 17 4.01 3.30 -6.46
CA ARG A 17 3.93 4.72 -6.85
C ARG A 17 3.41 4.88 -8.28
N LEU A 18 3.99 4.13 -9.21
CA LEU A 18 3.57 4.18 -10.61
C LEU A 18 2.10 3.74 -10.75
N ALA A 19 1.70 2.65 -10.10
CA ALA A 19 0.33 2.17 -10.15
C ALA A 19 -0.69 3.25 -9.72
N ILE A 20 -0.40 4.01 -8.66
CA ILE A 20 -1.29 5.09 -8.19
C ILE A 20 -1.41 6.20 -9.24
N HIS A 21 -0.30 6.57 -9.90
CA HIS A 21 -0.33 7.55 -10.99
C HIS A 21 -1.13 7.09 -12.20
N PHE A 22 -1.19 5.78 -12.44
CA PHE A 22 -1.85 5.18 -13.60
C PHE A 22 -3.26 4.63 -13.30
N GLY A 23 -3.82 4.94 -12.11
CA GLY A 23 -5.23 4.70 -11.81
C GLY A 23 -5.52 3.70 -10.69
N ALA A 24 -4.51 3.18 -9.99
CA ALA A 24 -4.74 2.44 -8.76
C ALA A 24 -5.21 3.39 -7.66
N ASP A 25 -6.27 3.00 -6.95
CA ASP A 25 -6.90 3.78 -5.89
C ASP A 25 -6.90 3.05 -4.54
N ASP A 26 -6.47 1.78 -4.51
CA ASP A 26 -6.45 0.93 -3.33
C ASP A 26 -5.05 0.32 -3.15
N ILE A 27 -4.29 0.80 -2.17
CA ILE A 27 -2.99 0.21 -1.82
C ILE A 27 -3.21 -0.83 -0.72
N ASP A 28 -2.75 -2.06 -0.95
CA ASP A 28 -2.97 -3.17 -0.02
C ASP A 28 -1.66 -3.88 0.35
N GLY A 29 -1.61 -4.44 1.56
CA GLY A 29 -0.47 -5.13 2.14
C GLY A 29 -0.27 -4.83 3.62
N THR A 30 0.54 -5.65 4.28
CA THR A 30 0.67 -5.66 5.74
C THR A 30 1.51 -4.49 6.27
N ILE A 31 0.91 -3.65 7.12
CA ILE A 31 1.62 -2.56 7.81
C ILE A 31 2.29 -3.14 9.06
N ASP A 32 3.60 -3.36 9.00
CA ASP A 32 4.50 -3.75 10.10
C ASP A 32 4.50 -5.23 10.59
N ASP A 33 5.70 -5.65 11.05
CA ASP A 33 6.34 -6.87 11.62
C ASP A 33 5.63 -8.26 11.64
N THR A 34 4.47 -8.42 11.02
CA THR A 34 3.75 -9.69 10.90
C THR A 34 4.00 -10.41 9.58
N THR A 35 4.93 -9.92 8.75
CA THR A 35 5.41 -10.56 7.50
C THR A 35 6.24 -11.84 7.74
N LYS A 36 5.92 -12.64 8.78
CA LYS A 36 6.44 -14.00 8.96
C LYS A 36 6.14 -14.94 7.77
N ILE A 37 5.20 -14.57 6.90
CA ILE A 37 4.83 -15.36 5.72
C ILE A 37 5.90 -15.27 4.61
N TYR A 38 6.52 -14.09 4.41
CA TYR A 38 7.51 -13.89 3.33
C TYR A 38 8.91 -14.39 3.68
N SER A 39 9.28 -14.37 4.96
CA SER A 39 10.57 -14.93 5.43
C SER A 39 10.73 -16.42 5.15
N MET A 40 9.63 -17.14 4.87
CA MET A 40 9.66 -18.57 4.51
C MET A 40 9.76 -18.83 2.98
N ALA A 41 9.56 -17.80 2.15
CA ALA A 41 9.40 -17.95 0.69
C ALA A 41 10.59 -17.46 -0.15
N GLY A 42 11.74 -17.17 0.47
CA GLY A 42 12.99 -16.92 -0.25
C GLY A 42 13.10 -15.57 -0.99
N ALA A 43 12.34 -14.55 -0.59
CA ALA A 43 12.44 -13.22 -1.19
C ALA A 43 13.73 -12.51 -0.76
N GLU A 44 14.45 -11.93 -1.73
CA GLU A 44 15.76 -11.27 -1.55
C GLU A 44 15.72 -10.04 -0.61
N GLU A 45 14.56 -9.40 -0.46
CA GLU A 45 14.33 -8.35 0.55
C GLU A 45 13.70 -8.94 1.81
N GLN A 46 14.54 -9.18 2.83
CA GLN A 46 14.16 -10.00 3.98
C GLN A 46 13.07 -9.40 4.87
N LYS A 47 12.80 -8.10 4.83
CA LYS A 47 11.71 -7.43 5.58
C LYS A 47 11.36 -6.05 4.99
N PRO A 48 10.52 -5.92 3.95
CA PRO A 48 10.04 -4.60 3.59
C PRO A 48 9.02 -4.17 4.65
N VAL A 49 9.46 -3.31 5.58
CA VAL A 49 8.60 -2.73 6.61
C VAL A 49 7.89 -1.54 6.01
N MET A 50 6.56 -1.59 5.95
CA MET A 50 5.74 -0.47 5.52
C MET A 50 5.03 0.13 6.72
N THR A 51 5.24 1.42 6.96
CA THR A 51 4.51 2.15 8.00
C THR A 51 3.33 2.90 7.39
N VAL A 52 2.30 3.18 8.20
CA VAL A 52 1.19 4.06 7.80
C VAL A 52 1.73 5.40 7.27
N ASN A 53 2.71 5.99 7.96
CA ASN A 53 3.33 7.24 7.55
C ASN A 53 3.94 7.15 6.16
N ARG A 54 4.62 6.04 5.83
CA ARG A 54 5.19 5.86 4.51
C ARG A 54 4.12 5.73 3.44
N LEU A 55 3.07 4.94 3.67
CA LEU A 55 1.96 4.81 2.72
C LEU A 55 1.25 6.13 2.48
N THR A 56 0.93 6.86 3.55
CA THR A 56 0.27 8.17 3.42
C THR A 56 1.14 9.16 2.66
N GLN A 57 2.47 9.12 2.85
CA GLN A 57 3.40 9.93 2.07
C GLN A 57 3.37 9.56 0.58
N LEU A 58 3.37 8.27 0.22
CA LEU A 58 3.32 7.83 -1.18
C LEU A 58 2.07 8.33 -1.90
N VAL A 59 0.92 8.26 -1.23
CA VAL A 59 -0.35 8.74 -1.78
C VAL A 59 -0.32 10.27 -1.96
N ARG A 60 0.24 11.02 -1.00
CA ARG A 60 0.40 12.48 -1.11
C ARG A 60 1.37 12.87 -2.23
N GLU A 61 2.50 12.17 -2.37
CA GLU A 61 3.47 12.37 -3.45
C GLU A 61 2.82 12.17 -4.83
N ALA A 62 1.83 11.28 -4.93
CA ALA A 62 1.04 11.08 -6.14
C ALA A 62 -0.08 12.13 -6.34
N GLY A 63 -0.19 13.15 -5.48
CA GLY A 63 -1.21 14.19 -5.55
C GLY A 63 -2.62 13.69 -5.16
N LYS A 64 -2.71 12.62 -4.37
CA LYS A 64 -3.96 12.00 -3.92
C LYS A 64 -4.16 12.20 -2.41
N ILE A 65 -5.37 11.90 -1.93
CA ILE A 65 -5.73 12.00 -0.51
C ILE A 65 -5.60 10.62 0.14
N PRO A 66 -4.66 10.42 1.09
CA PRO A 66 -4.58 9.16 1.82
C PRO A 66 -5.77 8.97 2.76
N ALA A 67 -6.44 7.84 2.60
CA ALA A 67 -7.59 7.45 3.41
C ALA A 67 -7.52 5.98 3.81
N GLU A 68 -7.89 5.69 5.05
CA GLU A 68 -8.18 4.35 5.55
C GLU A 68 -9.62 3.99 5.24
N ARG A 69 -9.86 2.73 4.85
CA ARG A 69 -11.18 2.23 4.47
C ARG A 69 -11.53 0.93 5.16
N ASP A 70 -12.82 0.63 5.23
CA ASP A 70 -13.33 -0.70 5.59
C ASP A 70 -13.34 -1.66 4.38
N SER A 71 -13.84 -2.87 4.60
CA SER A 71 -14.01 -3.90 3.55
C SER A 71 -15.03 -3.53 2.46
N LEU A 72 -15.89 -2.54 2.72
CA LEU A 72 -16.91 -2.03 1.80
C LEU A 72 -16.47 -0.72 1.12
N TYR A 73 -15.21 -0.31 1.29
CA TYR A 73 -14.63 0.93 0.76
C TYR A 73 -15.21 2.23 1.36
N ASN A 74 -15.86 2.17 2.52
CA ASN A 74 -16.22 3.37 3.27
C ASN A 74 -14.97 3.97 3.92
N ILE A 75 -14.80 5.28 3.82
CA ILE A 75 -13.68 5.99 4.44
C ILE A 75 -13.89 6.00 5.96
N ILE A 76 -12.94 5.40 6.69
CA ILE A 76 -12.88 5.40 8.16
C ILE A 76 -12.12 6.63 8.65
N LYS A 77 -11.02 6.97 7.97
CA LYS A 77 -10.11 8.04 8.38
C LYS A 77 -9.40 8.65 7.18
N VAL A 78 -9.32 9.98 7.15
CA VAL A 78 -8.48 10.71 6.20
C VAL A 78 -7.21 11.16 6.92
N TYR A 79 -6.05 10.94 6.31
CA TYR A 79 -4.77 11.39 6.84
C TYR A 79 -4.45 12.77 6.25
N SER A 80 -4.65 13.83 7.04
CA SER A 80 -4.25 15.20 6.72
C SER A 80 -2.75 15.37 6.82
#